data_AF-A0A524P758-F1
#
_entry.id   AF-A0A524P758-F1
#
_cell.length_a   1.000
_cell.length_b   1.000
_cell.length_c   1.000
_cell.angle_alpha   90.00
_cell.angle_beta   90.00
_cell.angle_gamma   90.00
#
_symmetry.space_group_name_H-M   'P 1'
#
loop_
_entity.id
_entity.type
_entity.pdbx_description
1 polymer ?
#
loop_
_entity_poly.entity_id
_entity_poly.type
_entity_poly.pdbx_seq_one_letter_code
_entity_poly.pdbx_strand_id
1 'polypeptide(L)' 'MYQFCTKKCRLMRLKYRKPARKIRWTKYFGEK' A
#
# COMPACT_ATOMS: atom_id res chain seq x y z
N MET A 1 4.78 10.79 -10.83
CA MET A 1 3.31 10.65 -10.64
C MET A 1 3.05 9.23 -10.16
N TYR A 2 2.44 9.02 -8.98
CA TYR A 2 2.18 7.67 -8.48
C TYR A 2 0.83 7.16 -9.02
N GLN A 3 0.85 6.06 -9.76
CA GLN A 3 -0.36 5.42 -10.26
C GLN A 3 -0.92 4.50 -9.18
N PHE A 4 -2.14 4.78 -8.74
CA PHE A 4 -2.83 3.99 -7.71
C PHE A 4 -4.03 3.29 -8.34
N CYS A 5 -4.10 1.98 -8.17
CA CYS A 5 -5.21 1.19 -8.70
C CYS A 5 -6.54 1.51 -8.00
N THR A 6 -6.50 1.91 -6.72
CA THR A 6 -7.69 2.22 -5.92
C THR A 6 -7.46 3.36 -4.92
N LYS A 7 -8.56 3.98 -4.47
CA LYS A 7 -8.56 4.98 -3.40
C LYS A 7 -7.97 4.43 -2.09
N LYS A 8 -8.15 3.12 -1.83
CA LYS A 8 -7.58 2.39 -0.69
C LYS A 8 -6.05 2.38 -0.72
N CYS A 9 -5.44 2.05 -1.87
CA CYS A 9 -3.98 2.09 -2.06
C CYS A 9 -3.43 3.51 -1.86
N ARG A 10 -4.14 4.51 -2.41
CA ARG A 10 -3.78 5.92 -2.24
C ARG A 10 -3.79 6.35 -0.77
N LEU A 11 -4.86 6.03 -0.03
CA LEU A 11 -4.96 6.38 1.39
C LEU A 11 -3.91 5.66 2.24
N MET A 12 -3.68 4.36 2.01
CA MET A 12 -2.66 3.62 2.75
C MET A 12 -1.25 4.20 2.56
N ARG A 13 -0.90 4.62 1.35
CA ARG A 13 0.41 5.22 1.08
C ARG A 13 0.52 6.68 1.51
N LEU A 14 -0.48 7.52 1.22
CA LEU A 14 -0.41 8.97 1.47
C LEU A 14 -0.81 9.35 2.90
N LYS A 15 -1.91 8.77 3.42
CA LYS A 15 -2.45 9.12 4.75
C LYS A 15 -1.80 8.28 5.85
N TYR A 16 -1.73 6.97 5.66
CA TYR A 16 -1.21 6.06 6.69
C TYR A 16 0.28 5.79 6.56
N ARG A 17 0.93 6.26 5.47
CA ARG A 17 2.36 6.00 5.15
C ARG A 17 2.77 4.54 5.35
N LYS A 18 1.83 3.60 5.18
CA LYS A 18 2.09 2.18 5.36
C LYS A 18 2.63 1.61 4.05
N PRO A 19 3.84 1.01 4.06
CA PRO A 19 4.36 0.32 2.88
C PRO A 19 3.51 -0.92 2.60
N ALA A 20 3.37 -1.27 1.32
CA ALA A 20 2.63 -2.48 0.89
C ALA A 20 3.08 -3.73 1.66
N ARG A 21 4.38 -3.86 1.92
CA ARG A 21 4.97 -4.98 2.66
C ARG A 21 4.41 -5.21 4.07
N LYS A 22 3.84 -4.18 4.69
CA LYS A 22 3.24 -4.23 6.03
C LYS A 22 1.71 -4.38 5.99
N ILE A 23 1.11 -4.57 4.82
CA ILE A 23 -0.33 -4.62 4.61
C ILE A 23 -0.75 -6.05 4.22
N ARG A 24 -1.39 -6.78 5.15
CA ARG A 24 -1.78 -8.21 5.03
C ARG A 24 -2.51 -8.58 3.73
N TRP A 25 -3.34 -7.69 3.20
CA TRP A 25 -4.14 -7.97 2.00
C TRP A 25 -3.40 -7.69 0.68
N THR A 26 -2.16 -7.20 0.73
CA THR A 26 -1.37 -6.98 -0.48
C THR A 26 -0.48 -8.18 -0.76
N LYS A 27 -0.23 -8.44 -2.04
CA LYS A 27 0.67 -9.52 -2.50
C LYS A 27 2.07 -9.43 -1.89
N TYR A 28 2.50 -8.22 -1.55
CA TYR A 28 3.84 -7.92 -1.03
C TYR A 28 3.97 -8.15 0.49
N PHE A 29 2.92 -8.59 1.17
CA PHE A 29 2.94 -8.74 2.63
C PHE A 29 4.02 -9.73 3.07
N GLY A 30 4.95 -9.26 3.91
CA GLY A 30 6.04 -10.09 4.43
C GLY A 30 7.21 -10.30 3.46
N GLU A 31 7.20 -9.70 2.27
CA GLU A 31 8.40 -9.69 1.42
C GLU A 31 9.52 -8.88 2.11
N LYS A 32 10.71 -9.50 2.20
CA LYS A 32 11.89 -8.98 2.90
C LYS A 32 12.65 -8.02 1.97
#